data_AF-A0A812W5Q5-F1
#
_entry.id   AF-A0A812W5Q5-F1
#
_cell.length_a   1.000
_cell.length_b   1.000
_cell.length_c   1.000
_cell.angle_alpha   90.00
_cell.angle_beta   90.00
_cell.angle_gamma   90.00
#
_symmetry.space_group_name_H-M   'P 1'
#
loop_
_entity.id
_entity.type
_entity.pdbx_description
1 polymer ?
#
loop_
_entity_poly.entity_id
_entity_poly.type
_entity_poly.pdbx_seq_one_letter_code
_entity_poly.pdbx_strand_id
1 'polypeptide(L)'
;AIDPNDAPEYQTPWTCSIIGGSGPSPSPQPSPSPAPVPTPSPPNPAPGLAFTTGTAGTGKARLFEFVNALTDQPVSGSMARAVHSSGGAAGGVVSESQGYGLLLTGAILASLQPTDADYQRITTLTHEMFLGWRRMCELSASSGSCQDDEGFQCGGSAPDGDADALAGMLLAVLALEKEPSPPNWLDEVGQWAYDTCKQFYMSSTVESSSGNHRIVKLGACWGGWGGQGQNPSYHAPGVYRLCRNYMKSHDIRYGTSANEGDTWEVEWNKVIATTYKVFGATQCPSTGLVPNWAKVFEEGQSLRATTGFSGSGTPGAEYGAEASRAVWRVALDYLLFPSEAGDAAGFLDPLAAHLETKETNGNWAASLNVDGGCLVDSIHSGWSSNMFMAGPTFTCLVSPANSVQEERQQELIDAAGQRLASKAIDDYYSGSWVAISTITLNGDLSRAA
;
A
#
# COMPACT_ATOMS: atom_id res chain seq x y z
N ALA A 1 8.01 -18.09 16.37
CA ALA A 1 8.57 -19.40 16.81
C ALA A 1 8.82 -20.23 15.55
N ILE A 2 9.89 -21.01 15.50
CA ILE A 2 10.23 -21.84 14.34
C ILE A 2 9.14 -22.89 14.13
N ASP A 3 8.59 -23.01 12.91
CA ASP A 3 7.73 -24.15 12.57
C ASP A 3 8.63 -25.36 12.27
N PRO A 4 8.54 -26.47 13.03
CA PRO A 4 9.36 -27.65 12.78
C PRO A 4 8.99 -28.42 11.50
N ASN A 5 7.92 -28.03 10.80
CA ASN A 5 7.49 -28.62 9.52
C ASN A 5 8.04 -27.88 8.29
N ASP A 6 8.61 -26.68 8.46
CA ASP A 6 9.28 -25.97 7.36
C ASP A 6 10.53 -26.75 6.91
N ALA A 7 10.82 -26.73 5.60
CA ALA A 7 12.04 -27.35 5.09
C ALA A 7 13.29 -26.71 5.73
N PRO A 8 14.36 -27.47 6.04
CA PRO A 8 15.48 -27.01 6.88
C PRO A 8 16.14 -25.70 6.41
N GLU A 9 16.12 -25.42 5.12
CA GLU A 9 16.64 -24.22 4.48
C GLU A 9 15.87 -22.92 4.79
N TYR A 10 14.68 -22.99 5.40
CA TYR A 10 13.83 -21.82 5.70
C TYR A 10 13.71 -21.48 7.21
N GLN A 11 14.48 -22.14 8.09
CA GLN A 11 14.34 -22.05 9.56
C GLN A 11 15.30 -21.04 10.24
N THR A 12 15.14 -19.72 10.04
CA THR A 12 16.19 -18.71 10.41
C THR A 12 15.66 -17.34 10.97
N PRO A 13 16.51 -16.41 11.52
CA PRO A 13 16.08 -15.41 12.51
C PRO A 13 16.08 -13.89 12.15
N TRP A 14 14.88 -13.27 12.23
CA TRP A 14 14.45 -11.85 12.36
C TRP A 14 13.27 -11.72 13.37
N THR A 15 12.46 -12.73 13.76
CA THR A 15 12.64 -14.19 13.99
C THR A 15 11.74 -15.18 13.18
N CYS A 16 11.64 -15.17 11.83
CA CYS A 16 12.08 -14.17 10.85
C CYS A 16 13.00 -14.66 9.69
N SER A 17 14.21 -14.08 9.59
CA SER A 17 15.09 -13.88 8.42
C SER A 17 15.56 -15.16 7.77
N ILE A 18 15.84 -15.08 6.47
CA ILE A 18 17.25 -15.23 6.08
C ILE A 18 17.64 -14.04 5.21
N ILE A 19 18.85 -13.52 5.40
CA ILE A 19 19.69 -13.07 4.29
C ILE A 19 21.06 -13.71 4.51
N GLY A 20 21.67 -14.23 3.44
CA GLY A 20 23.08 -14.62 3.42
C GLY A 20 23.37 -16.12 3.60
N GLY A 21 23.17 -16.92 2.55
CA GLY A 21 23.66 -18.30 2.51
C GLY A 21 23.37 -19.01 1.18
N SER A 22 24.40 -19.24 0.37
CA SER A 22 24.29 -19.97 -0.91
C SER A 22 23.89 -21.44 -0.69
N GLY A 23 22.67 -21.81 -1.09
CA GLY A 23 22.11 -23.17 -1.04
C GLY A 23 21.88 -23.78 -2.44
N PRO A 24 21.73 -25.11 -2.56
CA PRO A 24 21.91 -25.83 -3.82
C PRO A 24 20.70 -25.82 -4.77
N SER A 25 20.98 -25.97 -6.07
CA SER A 25 19.98 -26.01 -7.15
C SER A 25 19.00 -27.18 -7.02
N PRO A 26 17.67 -26.96 -7.20
CA PRO A 26 16.66 -28.02 -7.09
C PRO A 26 16.76 -29.03 -8.23
N SER A 27 16.50 -30.31 -7.91
CA SER A 27 16.42 -31.38 -8.90
C SER A 27 15.12 -31.30 -9.73
N PRO A 28 15.13 -31.70 -11.01
CA PRO A 28 14.01 -31.46 -11.92
C PRO A 28 12.77 -32.31 -11.57
N GLN A 29 11.67 -31.62 -11.26
CA GLN A 29 10.35 -32.23 -11.11
C GLN A 29 9.68 -32.40 -12.49
N PRO A 30 8.98 -33.51 -12.78
CA PRO A 30 8.38 -33.75 -14.10
C PRO A 30 7.31 -32.72 -14.47
N SER A 31 7.30 -32.29 -15.74
CA SER A 31 6.36 -31.29 -16.27
C SER A 31 4.89 -31.73 -16.14
N PRO A 32 4.00 -30.90 -15.56
CA PRO A 32 2.57 -31.10 -15.71
C PRO A 32 2.12 -30.78 -17.14
N SER A 33 1.04 -31.42 -17.59
CA SER A 33 0.41 -31.14 -18.89
C SER A 33 -0.06 -29.68 -18.98
N PRO A 34 -0.03 -29.06 -20.18
CA PRO A 34 -0.43 -27.67 -20.35
C PRO A 34 -1.89 -27.44 -19.96
N ALA A 35 -2.11 -26.46 -19.08
CA ALA A 35 -3.44 -25.94 -18.80
C ALA A 35 -4.03 -25.26 -20.06
N PRO A 36 -5.37 -25.27 -20.24
CA PRO A 36 -6.00 -24.57 -21.35
C PRO A 36 -5.71 -23.05 -21.26
N VAL A 37 -5.28 -22.48 -22.37
CA VAL A 37 -4.98 -21.04 -22.50
C VAL A 37 -6.25 -20.24 -22.22
N PRO A 38 -6.24 -19.26 -21.29
CA PRO A 38 -7.36 -18.37 -21.09
C PRO A 38 -7.67 -17.59 -22.37
N THR A 39 -8.94 -17.57 -22.77
CA THR A 39 -9.41 -16.73 -23.88
C THR A 39 -9.12 -15.27 -23.55
N PRO A 40 -8.50 -14.46 -24.44
CA PRO A 40 -8.26 -13.06 -24.14
C PRO A 40 -9.60 -12.33 -23.94
N SER A 41 -9.72 -11.67 -22.79
CA SER A 41 -10.77 -10.67 -22.55
C SER A 41 -10.74 -9.61 -23.67
N PRO A 42 -11.89 -9.01 -24.04
CA PRO A 42 -11.91 -7.93 -25.01
C PRO A 42 -10.97 -6.79 -24.56
N PRO A 43 -10.32 -6.08 -25.49
CA PRO A 43 -9.43 -4.98 -25.13
C PRO A 43 -10.22 -3.92 -24.37
N ASN A 44 -9.79 -3.61 -23.14
CA ASN A 44 -10.32 -2.48 -22.40
C ASN A 44 -10.19 -1.21 -23.24
N PRO A 45 -11.16 -0.27 -23.17
CA PRO A 45 -10.96 1.05 -23.73
C PRO A 45 -9.69 1.68 -23.15
N ALA A 46 -8.98 2.49 -23.94
CA ALA A 46 -7.83 3.22 -23.46
C ALA A 46 -8.21 4.01 -22.20
N PRO A 47 -7.42 3.96 -21.11
CA PRO A 47 -7.75 4.69 -19.89
C PRO A 47 -7.98 6.16 -20.19
N GLY A 48 -9.10 6.71 -19.69
CA GLY A 48 -9.24 8.15 -19.57
C GLY A 48 -8.10 8.70 -18.71
N LEU A 49 -7.72 9.96 -18.92
CA LEU A 49 -6.75 10.62 -18.04
C LEU A 49 -7.32 10.63 -16.61
N ALA A 50 -6.46 10.36 -15.63
CA ALA A 50 -6.85 10.40 -14.23
C ALA A 50 -7.35 11.81 -13.85
N PHE A 51 -8.43 11.86 -13.08
CA PHE A 51 -8.92 13.12 -12.51
C PHE A 51 -7.93 13.65 -11.48
N THR A 52 -7.71 14.96 -11.50
CA THR A 52 -6.83 15.65 -10.55
C THR A 52 -7.44 16.99 -10.15
N THR A 53 -7.00 17.54 -9.02
CA THR A 53 -7.41 18.87 -8.55
C THR A 53 -6.22 19.68 -8.03
N GLY A 54 -6.14 20.94 -8.43
CA GLY A 54 -5.23 21.91 -7.82
C GLY A 54 -5.69 22.39 -6.45
N THR A 55 -6.95 22.15 -6.07
CA THR A 55 -7.54 22.68 -4.83
C THR A 55 -6.95 22.05 -3.57
N ALA A 56 -6.42 20.83 -3.64
CA ALA A 56 -5.78 20.11 -2.53
C ALA A 56 -4.42 20.68 -2.10
N GLY A 57 -3.85 21.62 -2.86
CA GLY A 57 -2.49 22.13 -2.67
C GLY A 57 -1.40 21.24 -3.26
N THR A 58 -0.13 21.58 -3.01
CA THR A 58 1.02 20.85 -3.54
C THR A 58 1.52 19.79 -2.56
N GLY A 59 1.96 18.63 -3.07
CA GLY A 59 2.52 17.55 -2.27
C GLY A 59 3.73 18.01 -1.47
N LYS A 60 4.64 18.76 -2.12
CA LYS A 60 5.82 19.36 -1.49
C LYS A 60 5.48 20.22 -0.26
N ALA A 61 4.44 21.05 -0.31
CA ALA A 61 4.05 21.86 0.84
C ALA A 61 3.57 20.99 2.01
N ARG A 62 2.74 19.98 1.72
CA ARG A 62 2.25 19.03 2.74
C ARG A 62 3.35 18.12 3.29
N LEU A 63 4.35 17.75 2.49
CA LEU A 63 5.51 17.01 2.97
C LEU A 63 6.32 17.82 3.98
N PHE A 64 6.55 19.11 3.73
CA PHE A 64 7.27 19.95 4.71
C PHE A 64 6.47 20.20 5.97
N GLU A 65 5.15 20.32 5.88
CA GLU A 65 4.25 20.37 7.05
C GLU A 65 4.31 19.06 7.85
N PHE A 66 4.20 17.91 7.18
CA PHE A 66 4.35 16.56 7.76
C PHE A 66 5.70 16.35 8.45
N VAL A 67 6.81 16.69 7.76
CA VAL A 67 8.17 16.55 8.32
C VAL A 67 8.34 17.42 9.57
N ASN A 68 7.81 18.65 9.56
CA ASN A 68 7.92 19.56 10.70
C ASN A 68 7.05 19.13 11.90
N ALA A 69 5.89 18.51 11.65
CA ALA A 69 4.92 18.18 12.69
C ALA A 69 5.12 16.78 13.29
N LEU A 70 5.51 15.79 12.47
CA LEU A 70 5.45 14.37 12.81
C LEU A 70 6.81 13.67 12.83
N THR A 71 7.92 14.37 12.59
CA THR A 71 9.24 13.72 12.45
C THR A 71 10.36 14.43 13.19
N ASP A 72 11.31 13.64 13.67
CA ASP A 72 12.60 14.10 14.20
C ASP A 72 13.74 13.16 13.79
N GLN A 73 14.94 13.43 14.26
CA GLN A 73 16.11 12.54 14.13
C GLN A 73 16.50 12.13 15.56
N PRO A 74 15.90 11.06 16.12
CA PRO A 74 16.07 10.75 17.53
C PRO A 74 17.45 10.15 17.81
N VAL A 75 17.99 9.40 16.83
CA VAL A 75 19.27 8.69 16.94
C VAL A 75 20.44 9.66 16.87
N SER A 76 21.02 9.96 18.03
CA SER A 76 22.16 10.88 18.17
C SER A 76 23.35 10.48 17.28
N GLY A 77 23.71 11.36 16.34
CA GLY A 77 24.81 11.15 15.40
C GLY A 77 24.46 10.34 14.15
N SER A 78 23.19 9.95 13.97
CA SER A 78 22.65 9.36 12.74
C SER A 78 21.93 10.40 11.88
N MET A 79 21.71 10.06 10.61
CA MET A 79 20.80 10.78 9.72
C MET A 79 19.38 10.20 9.72
N ALA A 80 19.16 9.05 10.38
CA ALA A 80 17.88 8.36 10.42
C ALA A 80 16.77 9.27 10.97
N ARG A 81 15.71 9.47 10.18
CA ARG A 81 14.52 10.25 10.54
C ARG A 81 13.38 9.31 10.92
N ALA A 82 12.83 9.52 12.10
CA ALA A 82 11.69 8.77 12.61
C ALA A 82 10.38 9.50 12.31
N VAL A 83 9.32 8.77 11.99
CA VAL A 83 7.95 9.29 11.92
C VAL A 83 7.16 8.83 13.15
N HIS A 84 6.76 9.77 13.99
CA HIS A 84 6.04 9.48 15.24
C HIS A 84 4.56 9.19 14.98
N SER A 85 4.12 8.04 15.47
CA SER A 85 2.71 7.69 15.61
C SER A 85 2.16 8.19 16.95
N SER A 86 0.92 8.66 16.93
CA SER A 86 0.19 9.10 18.12
C SER A 86 -1.31 8.84 17.97
N GLY A 87 -1.93 8.30 19.02
CA GLY A 87 -3.34 7.87 19.02
C GLY A 87 -3.53 6.39 18.70
N GLY A 88 -4.76 5.89 18.83
CA GLY A 88 -5.06 4.48 18.56
C GLY A 88 -4.33 3.51 19.51
N ALA A 89 -3.92 2.36 18.98
CA ALA A 89 -3.19 1.32 19.71
C ALA A 89 -1.65 1.45 19.63
N ALA A 90 -1.15 2.46 18.91
CA ALA A 90 0.26 2.68 18.64
C ALA A 90 0.76 4.01 19.25
N GLY A 91 2.04 4.05 19.61
CA GLY A 91 2.69 5.25 20.11
C GLY A 91 4.21 5.08 20.06
N GLY A 92 4.92 6.14 19.64
CA GLY A 92 6.31 6.02 19.19
C GLY A 92 6.38 5.74 17.69
N VAL A 93 7.42 5.08 17.20
CA VAL A 93 7.62 4.84 15.75
C VAL A 93 7.13 3.44 15.40
N VAL A 94 6.16 3.33 14.47
CA VAL A 94 5.65 2.05 13.95
C VAL A 94 5.90 1.94 12.46
N SER A 95 5.85 0.72 11.91
CA SER A 95 6.07 0.49 10.48
C SER A 95 5.04 1.24 9.61
N GLU A 96 3.79 1.38 10.06
CA GLU A 96 2.79 2.22 9.38
C GLU A 96 3.25 3.68 9.25
N SER A 97 3.71 4.31 10.34
CA SER A 97 4.13 5.71 10.34
C SER A 97 5.41 5.93 9.53
N GLN A 98 6.41 5.07 9.71
CA GLN A 98 7.65 5.15 8.95
C GLN A 98 7.44 4.86 7.45
N GLY A 99 6.57 3.90 7.13
CA GLY A 99 6.13 3.60 5.76
C GLY A 99 5.47 4.81 5.10
N TYR A 100 4.56 5.51 5.78
CA TYR A 100 3.94 6.75 5.27
C TYR A 100 4.98 7.85 4.98
N GLY A 101 5.99 8.04 5.83
CA GLY A 101 7.04 9.03 5.58
C GLY A 101 7.92 8.70 4.36
N LEU A 102 8.27 7.41 4.19
CA LEU A 102 9.07 6.94 3.06
C LEU A 102 8.27 6.97 1.74
N LEU A 103 6.98 6.57 1.79
CA LEU A 103 6.01 6.73 0.70
C LEU A 103 5.94 8.20 0.23
N LEU A 104 5.68 9.14 1.15
CA LEU A 104 5.52 10.56 0.83
C LEU A 104 6.78 11.15 0.21
N THR A 105 7.95 10.87 0.81
CA THR A 105 9.23 11.39 0.31
C THR A 105 9.60 10.80 -1.05
N GLY A 106 9.46 9.48 -1.24
CA GLY A 106 9.74 8.82 -2.51
C GLY A 106 8.79 9.19 -3.64
N ALA A 107 7.48 9.25 -3.37
CA ALA A 107 6.47 9.63 -4.37
C ALA A 107 6.63 11.09 -4.84
N ILE A 108 6.90 12.02 -3.92
CA ILE A 108 7.15 13.44 -4.28
C ILE A 108 8.50 13.59 -4.97
N LEU A 109 9.53 12.86 -4.57
CA LEU A 109 10.81 12.86 -5.30
C LEU A 109 10.61 12.43 -6.76
N ALA A 110 9.82 11.38 -6.99
CA ALA A 110 9.50 10.87 -8.32
C ALA A 110 8.59 11.80 -9.14
N SER A 111 7.74 12.62 -8.50
CA SER A 111 6.87 13.58 -9.21
C SER A 111 7.58 14.88 -9.62
N LEU A 112 8.75 15.16 -9.04
CA LEU A 112 9.51 16.41 -9.26
C LEU A 112 10.48 16.32 -10.44
N GLN A 113 10.71 17.48 -11.06
CA GLN A 113 11.81 17.65 -12.02
C GLN A 113 13.12 17.92 -11.26
N PRO A 114 14.30 17.46 -11.74
CA PRO A 114 15.60 17.70 -11.10
C PRO A 114 16.00 19.16 -10.97
N THR A 115 15.32 20.05 -11.69
CA THR A 115 15.48 21.51 -11.65
C THR A 115 14.64 22.20 -10.57
N ASP A 116 13.79 21.47 -9.83
CA ASP A 116 13.04 22.03 -8.70
C ASP A 116 14.01 22.41 -7.56
N ALA A 117 13.81 23.59 -6.98
CA ALA A 117 14.70 24.15 -5.96
C ALA A 117 14.81 23.31 -4.68
N ASP A 118 13.82 22.45 -4.40
CA ASP A 118 13.80 21.55 -3.25
C ASP A 118 14.17 20.10 -3.60
N TYR A 119 14.45 19.77 -4.87
CA TYR A 119 14.72 18.39 -5.31
C TYR A 119 15.79 17.72 -4.42
N GLN A 120 16.96 18.34 -4.28
CA GLN A 120 18.07 17.83 -3.44
C GLN A 120 17.72 17.73 -1.94
N ARG A 121 16.84 18.61 -1.44
CA ARG A 121 16.35 18.54 -0.05
C ARG A 121 15.44 17.32 0.12
N ILE A 122 14.60 17.03 -0.86
CA ILE A 122 13.68 15.89 -0.84
C ILE A 122 14.43 14.57 -1.10
N THR A 123 15.43 14.55 -1.99
CA THR A 123 16.41 13.46 -2.13
C THR A 123 17.07 13.13 -0.78
N THR A 124 17.49 14.15 -0.04
CA THR A 124 18.07 13.97 1.30
C THR A 124 17.04 13.40 2.28
N LEU A 125 15.84 14.00 2.38
CA LEU A 125 14.77 13.52 3.27
C LEU A 125 14.38 12.06 2.97
N THR A 126 14.33 11.66 1.69
CA THR A 126 14.02 10.28 1.29
C THR A 126 15.04 9.29 1.86
N HIS A 127 16.33 9.64 1.80
CA HIS A 127 17.39 8.82 2.41
C HIS A 127 17.28 8.80 3.95
N GLU A 128 16.96 9.92 4.59
CA GLU A 128 16.73 9.97 6.04
C GLU A 128 15.56 9.06 6.48
N MET A 129 14.45 9.04 5.72
CA MET A 129 13.31 8.15 5.96
C MET A 129 13.66 6.68 5.73
N PHE A 130 14.43 6.37 4.68
CA PHE A 130 14.95 5.03 4.43
C PHE A 130 15.83 4.55 5.58
N LEU A 131 16.74 5.39 6.08
CA LEU A 131 17.59 5.04 7.23
C LEU A 131 16.77 4.80 8.50
N GLY A 132 15.67 5.54 8.70
CA GLY A 132 14.70 5.26 9.77
C GLY A 132 14.00 3.92 9.59
N TRP A 133 13.55 3.59 8.37
CA TRP A 133 12.95 2.29 8.04
C TRP A 133 13.93 1.13 8.25
N ARG A 134 15.13 1.22 7.68
CA ARG A 134 16.23 0.27 7.85
C ARG A 134 16.54 0.03 9.33
N ARG A 135 16.59 1.09 10.15
CA ARG A 135 16.79 1.00 11.60
C ARG A 135 15.70 0.16 12.29
N MET A 136 14.43 0.32 11.91
CA MET A 136 13.33 -0.53 12.41
C MET A 136 13.50 -2.00 12.06
N CYS A 137 13.94 -2.29 10.82
CA CYS A 137 14.22 -3.65 10.38
C CYS A 137 15.37 -4.29 11.17
N GLU A 138 16.48 -3.57 11.33
CA GLU A 138 17.65 -4.01 12.12
C GLU A 138 17.29 -4.24 13.60
N LEU A 139 16.50 -3.35 14.20
CA LEU A 139 16.02 -3.52 15.58
C LEU A 139 15.09 -4.72 15.74
N SER A 140 14.16 -4.93 14.79
CA SER A 140 13.28 -6.10 14.77
C SER A 140 14.08 -7.41 14.73
N ALA A 141 15.13 -7.46 13.92
CA ALA A 141 16.01 -8.62 13.83
C ALA A 141 16.85 -8.89 15.10
N SER A 142 17.12 -7.85 15.91
CA SER A 142 18.08 -7.90 17.02
C SER A 142 17.65 -8.73 18.24
N SER A 143 16.40 -9.20 18.29
CA SER A 143 15.79 -9.99 19.39
C SER A 143 15.70 -9.29 20.77
N GLY A 144 16.10 -8.02 20.87
CA GLY A 144 16.02 -7.24 22.10
C GLY A 144 14.69 -6.48 22.28
N SER A 145 14.50 -5.91 23.48
CA SER A 145 13.49 -4.88 23.74
C SER A 145 13.92 -3.57 23.09
N CYS A 146 13.48 -3.33 21.86
CA CYS A 146 13.66 -2.05 21.15
C CYS A 146 12.80 -0.91 21.72
N GLN A 147 11.84 -1.19 22.60
CA GLN A 147 11.05 -0.14 23.27
C GLN A 147 11.92 0.77 24.15
N ASP A 148 13.11 0.31 24.53
CA ASP A 148 14.15 1.07 25.22
C ASP A 148 15.04 1.91 24.25
N ASP A 149 14.93 1.72 22.93
CA ASP A 149 15.70 2.37 21.87
C ASP A 149 14.85 3.46 21.21
N GLU A 150 14.81 4.62 21.88
CA GLU A 150 14.32 5.91 21.34
C GLU A 150 12.86 5.92 20.82
N GLY A 151 12.05 4.95 21.24
CA GLY A 151 10.63 4.86 20.92
C GLY A 151 10.28 4.06 19.66
N PHE A 152 11.25 3.36 19.05
CA PHE A 152 10.97 2.45 17.92
C PHE A 152 10.24 1.19 18.39
N GLN A 153 9.08 0.89 17.81
CA GLN A 153 8.41 -0.39 17.99
C GLN A 153 8.97 -1.45 17.03
N CYS A 154 9.18 -2.66 17.53
CA CYS A 154 9.68 -3.80 16.77
C CYS A 154 9.12 -5.12 17.35
N GLY A 155 9.39 -6.24 16.67
CA GLY A 155 8.99 -7.58 17.12
C GLY A 155 7.95 -8.28 16.23
N GLY A 156 7.59 -7.67 15.09
CA GLY A 156 6.74 -8.25 14.06
C GLY A 156 6.61 -7.30 12.87
N SER A 157 6.16 -7.80 11.72
CA SER A 157 5.87 -6.97 10.54
C SER A 157 4.38 -6.64 10.46
N ALA A 158 4.07 -5.48 9.88
CA ALA A 158 2.71 -5.05 9.53
C ALA A 158 2.69 -4.77 8.02
N PRO A 159 2.07 -5.66 7.20
CA PRO A 159 2.19 -5.61 5.74
C PRO A 159 1.64 -4.34 5.07
N ASP A 160 0.77 -3.59 5.73
CA ASP A 160 0.35 -2.27 5.25
C ASP A 160 1.52 -1.27 5.28
N GLY A 161 2.20 -1.13 6.42
CA GLY A 161 3.40 -0.30 6.56
C GLY A 161 4.59 -0.77 5.72
N ASP A 162 4.81 -2.09 5.64
CA ASP A 162 5.85 -2.68 4.76
C ASP A 162 5.61 -2.32 3.29
N ALA A 163 4.35 -2.34 2.84
CA ALA A 163 3.98 -1.99 1.46
C ALA A 163 4.13 -0.49 1.16
N ASP A 164 3.87 0.39 2.14
CA ASP A 164 4.07 1.84 1.97
C ASP A 164 5.57 2.19 1.90
N ALA A 165 6.40 1.55 2.75
CA ALA A 165 7.85 1.67 2.67
C ALA A 165 8.40 1.18 1.32
N LEU A 166 7.91 0.03 0.83
CA LEU A 166 8.25 -0.50 -0.49
C LEU A 166 7.91 0.47 -1.61
N ALA A 167 6.70 1.03 -1.62
CA ALA A 167 6.28 2.02 -2.63
C ALA A 167 7.22 3.24 -2.63
N GLY A 168 7.54 3.77 -1.45
CA GLY A 168 8.49 4.89 -1.30
C GLY A 168 9.88 4.60 -1.84
N MET A 169 10.47 3.45 -1.46
CA MET A 169 11.80 3.04 -1.95
C MET A 169 11.80 2.85 -3.48
N LEU A 170 10.82 2.13 -4.02
CA LEU A 170 10.75 1.80 -5.44
C LEU A 170 10.58 3.04 -6.32
N LEU A 171 9.67 3.96 -5.95
CA LEU A 171 9.48 5.23 -6.67
C LEU A 171 10.73 6.11 -6.59
N ALA A 172 11.37 6.21 -5.43
CA ALA A 172 12.61 6.97 -5.26
C ALA A 172 13.75 6.41 -6.11
N VAL A 173 13.93 5.09 -6.13
CA VAL A 173 15.00 4.43 -6.91
C VAL A 173 14.78 4.64 -8.40
N LEU A 174 13.58 4.32 -8.90
CA LEU A 174 13.21 4.46 -10.32
C LEU A 174 13.27 5.91 -10.82
N ALA A 175 13.13 6.90 -9.93
CA ALA A 175 13.37 8.31 -10.25
C ALA A 175 14.87 8.63 -10.33
N LEU A 176 15.64 8.26 -9.31
CA LEU A 176 17.06 8.63 -9.19
C LEU A 176 17.99 7.87 -10.15
N GLU A 177 17.61 6.67 -10.60
CA GLU A 177 18.37 5.93 -11.63
C GLU A 177 18.36 6.61 -13.01
N LYS A 178 17.42 7.54 -13.24
CA LYS A 178 17.35 8.38 -14.45
C LYS A 178 18.33 9.57 -14.40
N GLU A 179 18.91 9.87 -13.24
CA GLU A 179 19.80 11.03 -13.06
C GLU A 179 21.20 10.82 -13.67
N PRO A 180 21.83 11.86 -14.24
CA PRO A 180 23.20 11.77 -14.76
C PRO A 180 24.28 11.49 -13.70
N SER A 181 23.98 11.75 -12.43
CA SER A 181 24.87 11.52 -11.29
C SER A 181 24.04 11.08 -10.07
N PRO A 182 23.61 9.81 -10.03
CA PRO A 182 22.77 9.31 -8.94
C PRO A 182 23.47 9.37 -7.57
N PRO A 183 22.73 9.47 -6.46
CA PRO A 183 23.32 9.48 -5.12
C PRO A 183 24.10 8.21 -4.80
N ASN A 184 25.19 8.33 -4.02
CA ASN A 184 26.05 7.19 -3.69
C ASN A 184 25.38 6.09 -2.83
N TRP A 185 24.29 6.41 -2.15
CA TRP A 185 23.46 5.48 -1.38
C TRP A 185 22.40 4.75 -2.22
N LEU A 186 22.21 5.12 -3.49
CA LEU A 186 21.11 4.61 -4.32
C LEU A 186 21.15 3.08 -4.51
N ASP A 187 22.35 2.53 -4.68
CA ASP A 187 22.56 1.09 -4.86
C ASP A 187 22.16 0.28 -3.60
N GLU A 188 22.37 0.85 -2.40
CA GLU A 188 21.90 0.26 -1.15
C GLU A 188 20.36 0.23 -1.09
N VAL A 189 19.71 1.36 -1.37
CA VAL A 189 18.23 1.44 -1.36
C VAL A 189 17.63 0.54 -2.43
N GLY A 190 18.28 0.42 -3.60
CA GLY A 190 17.86 -0.49 -4.67
C GLY A 190 17.94 -1.97 -4.28
N GLN A 191 19.04 -2.40 -3.68
CA GLN A 191 19.17 -3.76 -3.13
C GLN A 191 18.14 -4.01 -2.02
N TRP A 192 17.98 -3.07 -1.07
CA TRP A 192 16.96 -3.17 -0.02
C TRP A 192 15.54 -3.26 -0.57
N ALA A 193 15.20 -2.51 -1.63
CA ALA A 193 13.90 -2.59 -2.28
C ALA A 193 13.68 -3.97 -2.93
N TYR A 194 14.69 -4.52 -3.62
CA TYR A 194 14.63 -5.85 -4.22
C TYR A 194 14.43 -6.95 -3.17
N ASP A 195 15.26 -6.95 -2.13
CA ASP A 195 15.21 -7.93 -1.05
C ASP A 195 13.93 -7.80 -0.23
N THR A 196 13.44 -6.57 0.02
CA THR A 196 12.17 -6.35 0.73
C THR A 196 10.98 -6.83 -0.11
N CYS A 197 10.97 -6.65 -1.44
CA CYS A 197 9.93 -7.23 -2.30
C CYS A 197 9.91 -8.76 -2.19
N LYS A 198 11.08 -9.41 -2.33
CA LYS A 198 11.22 -10.86 -2.18
C LYS A 198 10.75 -11.34 -0.80
N GLN A 199 11.20 -10.69 0.26
CA GLN A 199 10.86 -11.04 1.63
C GLN A 199 9.38 -10.79 1.94
N PHE A 200 8.77 -9.71 1.42
CA PHE A 200 7.33 -9.46 1.55
C PHE A 200 6.52 -10.57 0.89
N TYR A 201 6.89 -10.99 -0.33
CA TYR A 201 6.21 -12.11 -0.96
C TYR A 201 6.32 -13.38 -0.11
N MET A 202 7.52 -13.72 0.36
CA MET A 202 7.75 -14.96 1.13
C MET A 202 7.08 -14.94 2.50
N SER A 203 7.23 -13.86 3.26
CA SER A 203 6.79 -13.76 4.66
C SER A 203 5.45 -13.07 4.87
N SER A 204 5.03 -12.13 4.02
CA SER A 204 3.79 -11.34 4.20
C SER A 204 2.64 -11.80 3.29
N THR A 205 2.79 -12.89 2.54
CA THR A 205 1.69 -13.54 1.79
C THR A 205 1.64 -15.05 2.03
N VAL A 206 0.52 -15.71 1.71
CA VAL A 206 0.30 -17.15 1.95
C VAL A 206 -0.56 -17.79 0.87
N GLU A 207 -0.11 -18.95 0.37
CA GLU A 207 -0.81 -19.76 -0.65
C GLU A 207 -2.12 -20.32 -0.09
N SER A 208 -3.12 -20.53 -0.95
CA SER A 208 -4.31 -21.32 -0.61
C SER A 208 -3.98 -22.81 -0.58
N SER A 209 -4.81 -23.61 0.09
CA SER A 209 -4.64 -25.07 0.17
C SER A 209 -4.67 -25.79 -1.19
N SER A 210 -5.17 -25.13 -2.24
CA SER A 210 -5.20 -25.69 -3.60
C SER A 210 -4.09 -25.16 -4.53
N GLY A 211 -3.29 -24.18 -4.09
CA GLY A 211 -2.27 -23.51 -4.91
C GLY A 211 -2.82 -22.53 -5.97
N ASN A 212 -4.15 -22.38 -6.08
CA ASN A 212 -4.76 -21.51 -7.09
C ASN A 212 -4.71 -20.02 -6.75
N HIS A 213 -4.54 -19.67 -5.48
CA HIS A 213 -4.58 -18.30 -4.97
C HIS A 213 -3.48 -18.05 -3.95
N ARG A 214 -3.09 -16.78 -3.79
CA ARG A 214 -2.13 -16.35 -2.78
C ARG A 214 -2.51 -14.99 -2.22
N ILE A 215 -2.79 -14.95 -0.92
CA ILE A 215 -3.37 -13.80 -0.22
C ILE A 215 -2.33 -13.10 0.64
N VAL A 216 -2.44 -11.79 0.86
CA VAL A 216 -1.64 -11.08 1.86
C VAL A 216 -2.01 -11.57 3.26
N LYS A 217 -1.07 -11.51 4.20
CA LYS A 217 -1.28 -11.81 5.62
C LYS A 217 -1.51 -10.52 6.42
N LEU A 218 -1.81 -10.66 7.71
CA LEU A 218 -1.94 -9.53 8.65
C LEU A 218 -0.64 -9.27 9.42
N GLY A 219 0.34 -10.18 9.31
CA GLY A 219 1.72 -10.03 9.72
C GLY A 219 2.54 -11.23 9.25
N ALA A 220 3.86 -11.18 9.39
CA ALA A 220 4.73 -12.28 8.97
C ALA A 220 4.29 -13.67 9.51
N CYS A 221 3.70 -13.70 10.71
CA CYS A 221 3.32 -14.94 11.41
C CYS A 221 1.80 -15.17 11.56
N TRP A 222 0.92 -14.28 11.05
CA TRP A 222 -0.53 -14.37 11.34
C TRP A 222 -1.40 -13.68 10.27
N GLY A 223 -2.71 -13.99 10.29
CA GLY A 223 -3.63 -13.62 9.20
C GLY A 223 -3.47 -14.54 7.98
N GLY A 224 -4.41 -14.45 7.03
CA GLY A 224 -4.42 -15.33 5.87
C GLY A 224 -5.82 -15.85 5.53
N TRP A 225 -5.98 -17.17 5.46
CA TRP A 225 -7.23 -17.77 4.97
C TRP A 225 -8.22 -18.08 6.09
N GLY A 226 -9.51 -17.96 5.76
CA GLY A 226 -10.65 -18.36 6.57
C GLY A 226 -10.65 -17.75 7.97
N GLY A 227 -10.53 -18.61 9.00
CA GLY A 227 -10.57 -18.20 10.41
C GLY A 227 -9.40 -17.31 10.86
N GLN A 228 -8.31 -17.24 10.10
CA GLN A 228 -7.14 -16.40 10.40
C GLN A 228 -7.43 -14.89 10.20
N GLY A 229 -8.44 -14.57 9.40
CA GLY A 229 -8.89 -13.20 9.16
C GLY A 229 -8.08 -12.43 8.12
N GLN A 230 -8.71 -11.38 7.62
CA GLN A 230 -8.24 -10.48 6.56
C GLN A 230 -8.67 -9.04 6.81
N ASN A 231 -7.91 -8.12 6.21
CA ASN A 231 -8.16 -6.69 6.20
C ASN A 231 -8.02 -6.19 4.76
N PRO A 232 -9.09 -5.71 4.11
CA PRO A 232 -9.02 -5.22 2.73
C PRO A 232 -7.98 -4.11 2.50
N SER A 233 -7.58 -3.35 3.53
CA SER A 233 -6.58 -2.28 3.39
C SER A 233 -5.12 -2.74 3.32
N TYR A 234 -4.85 -4.02 3.61
CA TYR A 234 -3.51 -4.61 3.52
C TYR A 234 -3.20 -5.08 2.09
N HIS A 235 -4.22 -5.16 1.25
CA HIS A 235 -4.12 -5.52 -0.16
C HIS A 235 -3.65 -4.31 -0.98
N ALA A 236 -2.39 -4.35 -1.43
CA ALA A 236 -1.72 -3.23 -2.10
C ALA A 236 -1.33 -3.56 -3.57
N PRO A 237 -2.30 -3.72 -4.50
CA PRO A 237 -2.03 -4.23 -5.85
C PRO A 237 -1.00 -3.41 -6.63
N GLY A 238 -1.02 -2.07 -6.50
CA GLY A 238 -0.02 -1.19 -7.12
C GLY A 238 1.40 -1.43 -6.60
N VAL A 239 1.56 -1.70 -5.30
CA VAL A 239 2.86 -2.03 -4.72
C VAL A 239 3.34 -3.40 -5.20
N TYR A 240 2.42 -4.35 -5.37
CA TYR A 240 2.75 -5.68 -5.93
C TYR A 240 3.19 -5.57 -7.39
N ARG A 241 2.59 -4.68 -8.20
CA ARG A 241 3.07 -4.38 -9.56
C ARG A 241 4.41 -3.64 -9.59
N LEU A 242 4.64 -2.70 -8.67
CA LEU A 242 5.96 -2.08 -8.50
C LEU A 242 7.02 -3.15 -8.22
N CYS A 243 6.80 -4.04 -7.25
CA CYS A 243 7.70 -5.17 -6.96
C CYS A 243 7.87 -6.09 -8.17
N ARG A 244 6.79 -6.52 -8.82
CA ARG A 244 6.81 -7.35 -10.04
C ARG A 244 7.71 -6.75 -11.12
N ASN A 245 7.48 -5.48 -11.46
CA ASN A 245 8.17 -4.80 -12.55
C ASN A 245 9.63 -4.50 -12.18
N TYR A 246 9.89 -4.08 -10.93
CA TYR A 246 11.22 -3.78 -10.43
C TYR A 246 12.09 -5.04 -10.38
N MET A 247 11.59 -6.12 -9.77
CA MET A 247 12.32 -7.39 -9.69
C MET A 247 12.62 -7.96 -11.08
N LYS A 248 11.70 -7.79 -12.05
CA LYS A 248 11.90 -8.19 -13.45
C LYS A 248 12.92 -7.34 -14.21
N SER A 249 13.07 -6.06 -13.87
CA SER A 249 14.01 -5.15 -14.56
C SER A 249 15.41 -5.10 -13.91
N HIS A 250 15.54 -5.57 -12.66
CA HIS A 250 16.76 -5.43 -11.87
C HIS A 250 17.37 -6.75 -11.37
N ASP A 251 16.89 -7.92 -11.81
CA ASP A 251 17.41 -9.21 -11.37
C ASP A 251 18.88 -9.47 -11.75
N ILE A 252 19.35 -8.92 -12.87
CA ILE A 252 20.78 -8.91 -13.24
C ILE A 252 21.64 -8.14 -12.22
N ARG A 253 21.09 -7.12 -11.56
CA ARG A 253 21.83 -6.23 -10.65
C ARG A 253 21.74 -6.65 -9.18
N TYR A 254 20.53 -6.95 -8.70
CA TYR A 254 20.25 -7.23 -7.28
C TYR A 254 19.73 -8.66 -7.04
N GLY A 255 19.37 -9.39 -8.10
CA GLY A 255 18.90 -10.76 -8.01
C GLY A 255 20.01 -11.79 -7.89
N THR A 256 19.63 -13.01 -7.51
CA THR A 256 20.54 -14.16 -7.39
C THR A 256 20.78 -14.87 -8.73
N SER A 257 19.97 -14.60 -9.74
CA SER A 257 20.17 -15.06 -11.13
C SER A 257 19.43 -14.17 -12.14
N ALA A 258 19.92 -14.12 -13.38
CA ALA A 258 19.37 -13.29 -14.46
C ALA A 258 18.01 -13.75 -15.05
N ASN A 259 17.36 -14.73 -14.43
CA ASN A 259 16.00 -15.18 -14.74
C ASN A 259 15.11 -15.18 -13.47
N GLU A 260 15.60 -14.65 -12.34
CA GLU A 260 14.84 -14.60 -11.09
C GLU A 260 13.63 -13.65 -11.24
N GLY A 261 13.79 -12.58 -12.02
CA GLY A 261 12.73 -11.63 -12.32
C GLY A 261 11.51 -12.23 -13.02
N ASP A 262 11.74 -13.09 -14.03
CA ASP A 262 10.67 -13.83 -14.73
C ASP A 262 9.92 -14.80 -13.79
N THR A 263 10.62 -15.38 -12.81
CA THR A 263 10.00 -16.26 -11.81
C THR A 263 9.08 -15.46 -10.88
N TRP A 264 9.57 -14.33 -10.35
CA TRP A 264 8.77 -13.46 -9.50
C TRP A 264 7.62 -12.76 -10.24
N GLU A 265 7.73 -12.55 -11.55
CA GLU A 265 6.62 -11.97 -12.33
C GLU A 265 5.35 -12.83 -12.24
N VAL A 266 5.49 -14.15 -12.44
CA VAL A 266 4.37 -15.10 -12.38
C VAL A 266 3.76 -15.13 -10.97
N GLU A 267 4.60 -15.15 -9.94
CA GLU A 267 4.15 -15.25 -8.56
C GLU A 267 3.50 -13.96 -8.04
N TRP A 268 4.01 -12.78 -8.39
CA TRP A 268 3.34 -11.51 -8.08
C TRP A 268 2.02 -11.37 -8.82
N ASN A 269 1.92 -11.81 -10.08
CA ASN A 269 0.65 -11.83 -10.81
C ASN A 269 -0.41 -12.71 -10.11
N LYS A 270 -0.01 -13.82 -9.46
CA LYS A 270 -0.91 -14.65 -8.61
C LYS A 270 -1.45 -13.85 -7.42
N VAL A 271 -0.61 -13.05 -6.75
CA VAL A 271 -1.01 -12.19 -5.61
C VAL A 271 -1.92 -11.04 -6.05
N ILE A 272 -1.64 -10.39 -7.18
CA ILE A 272 -2.47 -9.31 -7.75
C ILE A 272 -3.85 -9.85 -8.15
N ALA A 273 -3.89 -10.97 -8.89
CA ALA A 273 -5.16 -11.58 -9.31
C ALA A 273 -5.98 -12.07 -8.10
N THR A 274 -5.32 -12.64 -7.07
CA THR A 274 -6.01 -13.02 -5.83
C THR A 274 -6.55 -11.79 -5.10
N THR A 275 -5.78 -10.70 -5.06
CA THR A 275 -6.18 -9.43 -4.43
C THR A 275 -7.47 -8.87 -5.01
N TYR A 276 -7.61 -8.80 -6.33
CA TYR A 276 -8.86 -8.34 -6.94
C TYR A 276 -10.04 -9.30 -6.71
N LYS A 277 -9.80 -10.61 -6.58
CA LYS A 277 -10.83 -11.55 -6.11
C LYS A 277 -11.22 -11.33 -4.64
N VAL A 278 -10.30 -10.90 -3.76
CA VAL A 278 -10.63 -10.55 -2.38
C VAL A 278 -11.49 -9.30 -2.34
N PHE A 279 -11.16 -8.27 -3.13
CA PHE A 279 -12.00 -7.09 -3.26
C PHE A 279 -13.40 -7.45 -3.80
N GLY A 280 -13.50 -8.22 -4.89
CA GLY A 280 -14.78 -8.68 -5.41
C GLY A 280 -15.60 -9.55 -4.43
N ALA A 281 -14.95 -10.24 -3.49
CA ALA A 281 -15.61 -11.02 -2.44
C ALA A 281 -16.02 -10.19 -1.20
N THR A 282 -15.40 -9.02 -0.98
CA THR A 282 -15.58 -8.19 0.22
C THR A 282 -16.34 -6.88 -0.03
N GLN A 283 -16.39 -6.41 -1.28
CA GLN A 283 -17.02 -5.16 -1.67
C GLN A 283 -18.55 -5.27 -1.76
N CYS A 284 -19.24 -4.25 -1.27
CA CYS A 284 -20.68 -4.09 -1.42
C CYS A 284 -21.04 -3.56 -2.82
N PRO A 285 -21.77 -4.30 -3.66
CA PRO A 285 -22.02 -3.89 -5.05
C PRO A 285 -22.80 -2.58 -5.20
N SER A 286 -23.60 -2.20 -4.20
CA SER A 286 -24.48 -1.02 -4.21
C SER A 286 -23.83 0.27 -3.70
N THR A 287 -22.65 0.18 -3.06
CA THR A 287 -21.97 1.32 -2.41
C THR A 287 -20.45 1.35 -2.64
N GLY A 288 -19.88 0.26 -3.15
CA GLY A 288 -18.44 0.07 -3.30
C GLY A 288 -17.67 -0.11 -1.97
N LEU A 289 -18.34 -0.03 -0.81
CA LEU A 289 -17.67 -0.12 0.50
C LEU A 289 -17.18 -1.54 0.80
N VAL A 290 -16.07 -1.63 1.54
CA VAL A 290 -15.52 -2.89 2.10
C VAL A 290 -15.55 -2.84 3.63
N PRO A 291 -15.62 -3.98 4.34
CA PRO A 291 -15.52 -3.99 5.81
C PRO A 291 -14.08 -3.71 6.28
N ASN A 292 -13.92 -3.22 7.51
CA ASN A 292 -12.60 -3.14 8.18
C ASN A 292 -11.92 -4.52 8.21
N TRP A 293 -12.70 -5.56 8.49
CA TRP A 293 -12.20 -6.92 8.67
C TRP A 293 -13.15 -7.98 8.11
N ALA A 294 -12.59 -9.01 7.49
CA ALA A 294 -13.34 -10.13 6.95
C ALA A 294 -12.65 -11.48 7.22
N LYS A 295 -13.35 -12.57 6.93
CA LYS A 295 -12.79 -13.92 6.75
C LYS A 295 -12.96 -14.28 5.29
N VAL A 296 -11.88 -14.64 4.59
CA VAL A 296 -11.91 -14.96 3.15
C VAL A 296 -11.65 -16.45 2.94
N PHE A 297 -12.52 -17.11 2.19
CA PHE A 297 -12.47 -18.53 1.90
C PHE A 297 -12.30 -18.76 0.39
N GLU A 298 -11.49 -19.75 0.03
CA GLU A 298 -11.38 -20.22 -1.36
C GLU A 298 -12.53 -21.17 -1.69
N GLU A 299 -13.23 -20.90 -2.80
CA GLU A 299 -14.31 -21.72 -3.33
C GLU A 299 -14.04 -22.00 -4.81
N GLY A 300 -13.10 -22.94 -5.05
CA GLY A 300 -12.62 -23.29 -6.38
C GLY A 300 -11.81 -22.16 -7.01
N GLN A 301 -12.35 -21.53 -8.05
CA GLN A 301 -11.73 -20.40 -8.75
C GLN A 301 -12.23 -19.02 -8.29
N SER A 302 -13.22 -19.01 -7.39
CA SER A 302 -13.80 -17.83 -6.75
C SER A 302 -13.42 -17.76 -5.27
N LEU A 303 -13.54 -16.56 -4.68
CA LEU A 303 -13.42 -16.36 -3.24
C LEU A 303 -14.77 -15.93 -2.67
N ARG A 304 -15.05 -16.31 -1.42
CA ARG A 304 -16.20 -15.83 -0.63
C ARG A 304 -15.70 -15.21 0.67
N ALA A 305 -16.28 -14.09 1.08
CA ALA A 305 -15.99 -13.51 2.39
C ALA A 305 -17.19 -13.56 3.36
N THR A 306 -16.90 -13.48 4.66
CA THR A 306 -17.89 -13.28 5.73
C THR A 306 -17.37 -12.32 6.78
N THR A 307 -18.27 -11.72 7.56
CA THR A 307 -17.94 -10.98 8.78
C THR A 307 -17.54 -11.94 9.93
N GLY A 308 -17.39 -11.41 11.15
CA GLY A 308 -17.05 -12.19 12.35
C GLY A 308 -15.56 -12.38 12.61
N PHE A 309 -14.72 -11.50 12.06
CA PHE A 309 -13.33 -11.25 12.45
C PHE A 309 -13.17 -9.76 12.76
N SER A 310 -12.21 -9.39 13.60
CA SER A 310 -11.91 -8.00 13.97
C SER A 310 -10.50 -7.91 14.58
N GLY A 311 -9.78 -6.84 14.28
CA GLY A 311 -8.46 -6.52 14.83
C GLY A 311 -8.36 -5.04 15.24
N SER A 312 -7.22 -4.64 15.81
CA SER A 312 -6.87 -3.25 16.14
C SER A 312 -7.89 -2.43 16.95
N GLY A 313 -8.85 -3.11 17.62
CA GLY A 313 -9.95 -2.47 18.34
C GLY A 313 -11.10 -1.94 17.47
N THR A 314 -11.07 -2.13 16.14
CA THR A 314 -12.11 -1.63 15.22
C THR A 314 -13.18 -2.70 14.95
N PRO A 315 -14.47 -2.31 14.79
CA PRO A 315 -15.54 -3.27 14.49
C PRO A 315 -15.33 -3.91 13.12
N GLY A 316 -15.58 -5.22 13.01
CA GLY A 316 -15.29 -5.97 11.78
C GLY A 316 -16.11 -5.54 10.58
N ALA A 317 -17.44 -5.48 10.75
CA ALA A 317 -18.42 -5.17 9.71
C ALA A 317 -18.64 -3.66 9.46
N GLU A 318 -17.78 -2.80 10.01
CA GLU A 318 -17.86 -1.36 9.82
C GLU A 318 -16.99 -0.92 8.62
N TYR A 319 -17.48 0.04 7.81
CA TYR A 319 -16.60 0.87 6.99
C TYR A 319 -15.99 1.95 7.88
N GLY A 320 -14.78 1.69 8.35
CA GLY A 320 -14.06 2.50 9.33
C GLY A 320 -12.63 2.85 8.92
N ALA A 321 -11.79 3.07 9.93
CA ALA A 321 -10.40 3.49 9.81
C ALA A 321 -9.49 2.48 9.06
N GLU A 322 -9.84 1.19 9.11
CA GLU A 322 -9.14 0.18 8.31
C GLU A 322 -9.67 0.22 6.87
N ALA A 323 -10.99 0.06 6.70
CA ALA A 323 -11.65 -0.08 5.42
C ALA A 323 -11.35 1.03 4.41
N SER A 324 -11.30 2.28 4.86
CA SER A 324 -11.06 3.44 4.01
C SER A 324 -9.77 3.30 3.20
N ARG A 325 -8.69 2.85 3.85
CA ARG A 325 -7.35 2.76 3.26
C ARG A 325 -7.30 1.83 2.04
N ALA A 326 -8.18 0.82 1.96
CA ALA A 326 -8.32 -0.06 0.79
C ALA A 326 -8.64 0.72 -0.50
N VAL A 327 -9.42 1.80 -0.41
CA VAL A 327 -9.75 2.66 -1.55
C VAL A 327 -8.50 3.30 -2.14
N TRP A 328 -7.60 3.79 -1.28
CA TRP A 328 -6.33 4.36 -1.70
C TRP A 328 -5.36 3.30 -2.26
N ARG A 329 -5.30 2.10 -1.67
CA ARG A 329 -4.47 1.00 -2.20
C ARG A 329 -4.80 0.66 -3.67
N VAL A 330 -6.07 0.75 -4.04
CA VAL A 330 -6.53 0.51 -5.42
C VAL A 330 -6.39 1.76 -6.30
N ALA A 331 -6.62 2.97 -5.76
CA ALA A 331 -6.32 4.22 -6.47
C ALA A 331 -4.83 4.32 -6.85
N LEU A 332 -3.92 3.85 -5.99
CA LEU A 332 -2.49 3.77 -6.28
C LEU A 332 -2.18 2.83 -7.46
N ASP A 333 -2.83 1.67 -7.56
CA ASP A 333 -2.69 0.76 -8.73
C ASP A 333 -3.19 1.43 -10.01
N TYR A 334 -4.32 2.15 -9.94
CA TYR A 334 -4.86 2.89 -11.07
C TYR A 334 -3.93 4.01 -11.56
N LEU A 335 -3.36 4.79 -10.64
CA LEU A 335 -2.51 5.94 -10.97
C LEU A 335 -1.13 5.53 -11.49
N LEU A 336 -0.55 4.46 -10.97
CA LEU A 336 0.79 3.99 -11.38
C LEU A 336 0.77 3.05 -12.59
N PHE A 337 -0.32 2.28 -12.79
CA PHE A 337 -0.41 1.27 -13.85
C PHE A 337 -1.69 1.39 -14.69
N PRO A 338 -2.01 2.57 -15.26
CA PRO A 338 -3.29 2.80 -15.93
C PRO A 338 -3.58 1.79 -17.05
N SER A 339 -2.56 1.31 -17.77
CA SER A 339 -2.70 0.28 -18.81
C SER A 339 -3.09 -1.11 -18.32
N GLU A 340 -2.94 -1.40 -17.03
CA GLU A 340 -3.33 -2.66 -16.38
C GLU A 340 -4.48 -2.48 -15.37
N ALA A 341 -4.96 -1.26 -15.18
CA ALA A 341 -5.85 -0.84 -14.10
C ALA A 341 -7.35 -1.18 -14.30
N GLY A 342 -7.68 -2.17 -15.14
CA GLY A 342 -9.07 -2.54 -15.44
C GLY A 342 -9.86 -2.95 -14.19
N ASP A 343 -9.28 -3.84 -13.38
CA ASP A 343 -9.88 -4.27 -12.11
C ASP A 343 -9.90 -3.13 -11.08
N ALA A 344 -8.91 -2.23 -11.11
CA ALA A 344 -8.84 -1.06 -10.23
C ALA A 344 -9.99 -0.09 -10.50
N ALA A 345 -10.20 0.28 -11.78
CA ALA A 345 -11.31 1.13 -12.19
C ALA A 345 -12.67 0.49 -11.84
N GLY A 346 -12.82 -0.83 -12.07
CA GLY A 346 -14.02 -1.57 -11.70
C GLY A 346 -14.33 -1.57 -10.21
N PHE A 347 -13.31 -1.61 -9.35
CA PHE A 347 -13.48 -1.48 -7.89
C PHE A 347 -13.83 -0.05 -7.47
N LEU A 348 -13.25 0.99 -8.07
CA LEU A 348 -13.43 2.38 -7.66
C LEU A 348 -14.75 3.01 -8.14
N ASP A 349 -15.26 2.59 -9.30
CA ASP A 349 -16.52 3.08 -9.92
C ASP A 349 -17.72 3.13 -8.96
N PRO A 350 -18.10 2.04 -8.25
CA PRO A 350 -19.26 2.07 -7.34
C PRO A 350 -19.05 2.99 -6.12
N LEU A 351 -17.81 3.24 -5.68
CA LEU A 351 -17.56 4.23 -4.62
C LEU A 351 -17.71 5.66 -5.15
N ALA A 352 -17.24 5.94 -6.38
CA ALA A 352 -17.38 7.26 -7.00
C ALA A 352 -18.87 7.61 -7.20
N ALA A 353 -19.66 6.66 -7.72
CA ALA A 353 -21.13 6.76 -7.79
C ALA A 353 -21.75 6.97 -6.40
N HIS A 354 -21.26 6.26 -5.39
CA HIS A 354 -21.78 6.44 -4.03
C HIS A 354 -21.47 7.83 -3.48
N LEU A 355 -20.25 8.33 -3.68
CA LEU A 355 -19.82 9.66 -3.25
C LEU A 355 -20.58 10.79 -3.98
N GLU A 356 -20.97 10.61 -5.24
CA GLU A 356 -21.85 11.55 -5.95
C GLU A 356 -23.13 11.83 -5.15
N THR A 357 -23.76 10.78 -4.61
CA THR A 357 -24.98 10.88 -3.76
C THR A 357 -24.73 11.48 -2.37
N LYS A 358 -23.46 11.76 -2.01
CA LYS A 358 -23.01 12.18 -0.68
C LYS A 358 -22.40 13.56 -0.65
N GLU A 359 -22.31 14.23 -1.79
CA GLU A 359 -21.80 15.59 -1.93
C GLU A 359 -22.96 16.51 -2.37
N THR A 360 -23.09 17.68 -1.77
CA THR A 360 -23.96 18.75 -2.26
C THR A 360 -23.38 20.14 -1.98
N ASN A 361 -23.01 20.87 -3.04
CA ASN A 361 -22.50 22.25 -3.00
C ASN A 361 -21.25 22.44 -2.11
N GLY A 362 -20.27 21.54 -2.22
CA GLY A 362 -19.05 21.48 -1.42
C GLY A 362 -19.21 20.80 -0.05
N ASN A 363 -20.36 20.19 0.25
CA ASN A 363 -20.68 19.62 1.56
C ASN A 363 -20.87 18.11 1.51
N TRP A 364 -20.01 17.40 2.25
CA TRP A 364 -20.06 15.94 2.39
C TRP A 364 -21.03 15.51 3.49
N ALA A 365 -21.92 14.57 3.17
CA ALA A 365 -22.91 14.02 4.07
C ALA A 365 -22.27 13.40 5.34
N ALA A 366 -22.96 13.52 6.48
CA ALA A 366 -22.47 13.02 7.77
C ALA A 366 -22.32 11.48 7.84
N SER A 367 -22.93 10.73 6.92
CA SER A 367 -22.81 9.27 6.81
C SER A 367 -22.92 8.79 5.36
N LEU A 368 -22.13 7.78 5.04
CA LEU A 368 -22.31 6.92 3.86
C LEU A 368 -23.57 6.04 4.03
N ASN A 369 -24.02 5.39 2.95
CA ASN A 369 -25.07 4.36 3.05
C ASN A 369 -24.44 3.01 3.41
N VAL A 370 -25.18 2.17 4.13
CA VAL A 370 -24.90 0.74 4.29
C VAL A 370 -25.84 -0.08 3.41
N ASP A 371 -25.44 -1.29 3.07
CA ASP A 371 -26.30 -2.27 2.41
C ASP A 371 -26.56 -3.43 3.37
N GLY A 372 -27.81 -3.57 3.82
CA GLY A 372 -28.21 -4.62 4.77
C GLY A 372 -28.10 -6.05 4.22
N GLY A 373 -27.83 -6.22 2.92
CA GLY A 373 -27.49 -7.51 2.31
C GLY A 373 -25.99 -7.79 2.20
N CYS A 374 -25.12 -6.87 2.64
CA CYS A 374 -23.68 -6.93 2.49
C CYS A 374 -22.92 -7.18 3.82
N LEU A 375 -21.59 -7.27 3.74
CA LEU A 375 -20.66 -7.35 4.87
C LEU A 375 -20.47 -6.04 5.65
N VAL A 376 -20.85 -4.89 5.07
CA VAL A 376 -20.77 -3.58 5.73
C VAL A 376 -22.13 -3.24 6.34
N ASP A 377 -22.26 -3.39 7.67
CA ASP A 377 -23.48 -3.12 8.42
C ASP A 377 -23.50 -1.73 9.10
N SER A 378 -22.34 -1.08 9.17
CA SER A 378 -22.14 0.17 9.91
C SER A 378 -21.08 1.07 9.25
N ILE A 379 -21.19 2.38 9.48
CA ILE A 379 -20.20 3.39 9.05
C ILE A 379 -19.66 4.06 10.30
N HIS A 380 -18.34 4.21 10.39
CA HIS A 380 -17.73 4.94 11.50
C HIS A 380 -18.25 6.39 11.58
N SER A 381 -18.67 6.80 12.77
CA SER A 381 -19.26 8.13 12.98
C SER A 381 -18.29 9.25 12.58
N GLY A 382 -18.80 10.28 11.87
CA GLY A 382 -17.99 11.43 11.47
C GLY A 382 -16.93 11.14 10.40
N TRP A 383 -17.11 10.10 9.57
CA TRP A 383 -16.18 9.71 8.49
C TRP A 383 -15.62 10.91 7.68
N SER A 384 -16.47 11.87 7.27
CA SER A 384 -16.10 13.04 6.46
C SER A 384 -15.38 14.16 7.24
N SER A 385 -15.20 13.99 8.56
CA SER A 385 -14.44 14.89 9.44
C SER A 385 -13.08 14.33 9.85
N ASN A 386 -12.96 12.99 9.90
CA ASN A 386 -11.73 12.25 10.14
C ASN A 386 -10.96 12.04 8.83
N MET A 387 -9.78 12.64 8.67
CA MET A 387 -9.04 12.56 7.39
C MET A 387 -8.38 11.21 7.16
N PHE A 388 -8.15 10.41 8.22
CA PHE A 388 -7.77 9.00 8.10
C PHE A 388 -8.83 8.14 7.38
N MET A 389 -10.06 8.63 7.32
CA MET A 389 -11.15 8.01 6.56
C MET A 389 -11.48 8.77 5.28
N ALA A 390 -11.81 10.06 5.40
CA ALA A 390 -12.24 10.87 4.27
C ALA A 390 -11.18 10.96 3.17
N GLY A 391 -9.91 11.18 3.56
CA GLY A 391 -8.79 11.28 2.64
C GLY A 391 -8.69 10.06 1.72
N PRO A 392 -8.45 8.85 2.24
CA PRO A 392 -8.39 7.66 1.41
C PRO A 392 -9.70 7.37 0.67
N THR A 393 -10.87 7.62 1.28
CA THR A 393 -12.18 7.43 0.62
C THR A 393 -12.32 8.31 -0.62
N PHE A 394 -11.87 9.57 -0.58
CA PHE A 394 -11.94 10.49 -1.73
C PHE A 394 -11.06 10.07 -2.90
N THR A 395 -10.08 9.18 -2.70
CA THR A 395 -9.17 8.78 -3.78
C THR A 395 -9.81 7.88 -4.84
N CYS A 396 -11.02 7.36 -4.64
CA CYS A 396 -11.77 6.74 -5.74
C CYS A 396 -12.08 7.71 -6.89
N LEU A 397 -12.17 9.01 -6.59
CA LEU A 397 -12.53 10.04 -7.56
C LEU A 397 -11.43 10.29 -8.61
N VAL A 398 -10.23 9.74 -8.46
CA VAL A 398 -9.14 9.87 -9.46
C VAL A 398 -9.35 8.99 -10.69
N SER A 399 -10.08 7.88 -10.56
CA SER A 399 -10.40 6.97 -11.66
C SER A 399 -11.72 7.41 -12.30
N PRO A 400 -11.80 7.67 -13.61
CA PRO A 400 -13.06 7.94 -14.29
C PRO A 400 -14.09 6.84 -14.00
N ALA A 401 -15.26 7.25 -13.50
CA ALA A 401 -16.38 6.36 -13.23
C ALA A 401 -17.37 6.44 -14.40
N ASN A 402 -17.80 5.28 -14.92
CA ASN A 402 -18.78 5.17 -16.00
C ASN A 402 -20.20 5.58 -15.54
N SER A 403 -20.40 5.56 -14.22
CA SER A 403 -21.64 5.82 -13.50
C SER A 403 -21.83 7.30 -13.11
N VAL A 404 -20.79 8.14 -13.21
CA VAL A 404 -20.81 9.57 -12.84
C VAL A 404 -20.51 10.41 -14.10
N GLN A 405 -21.11 11.59 -14.22
CA GLN A 405 -20.79 12.51 -15.33
C GLN A 405 -19.41 13.14 -15.15
N GLU A 406 -18.62 13.28 -16.22
CA GLU A 406 -17.23 13.78 -16.17
C GLU A 406 -17.10 15.14 -15.44
N GLU A 407 -17.93 16.12 -15.80
CA GLU A 407 -18.00 17.44 -15.15
C GLU A 407 -18.33 17.31 -13.65
N ARG A 408 -19.30 16.45 -13.31
CA ARG A 408 -19.69 16.21 -11.93
C ARG A 408 -18.59 15.52 -11.13
N GLN A 409 -17.86 14.58 -11.73
CA GLN A 409 -16.71 13.93 -11.08
C GLN A 409 -15.57 14.93 -10.82
N GLN A 410 -15.35 15.90 -11.71
CA GLN A 410 -14.41 17.00 -11.46
C GLN A 410 -14.86 17.87 -10.27
N GLU A 411 -16.16 18.21 -10.16
CA GLU A 411 -16.68 18.91 -8.98
C GLU A 411 -16.46 18.13 -7.68
N LEU A 412 -16.66 16.79 -7.71
CA LEU A 412 -16.45 15.93 -6.54
C LEU A 412 -14.99 15.92 -6.07
N ILE A 413 -14.03 15.76 -6.99
CA ILE A 413 -12.60 15.78 -6.63
C ILE A 413 -12.15 17.18 -6.20
N ASP A 414 -12.70 18.26 -6.77
CA ASP A 414 -12.45 19.62 -6.30
C ASP A 414 -13.03 19.88 -4.91
N ALA A 415 -14.23 19.37 -4.59
CA ALA A 415 -14.81 19.43 -3.25
C ALA A 415 -14.01 18.60 -2.21
N ALA A 416 -13.45 17.47 -2.63
CA ALA A 416 -12.54 16.67 -1.81
C ALA A 416 -11.20 17.40 -1.58
N GLY A 417 -10.62 18.01 -2.61
CA GLY A 417 -9.38 18.77 -2.50
C GLY A 417 -9.54 20.02 -1.62
N GLN A 418 -10.63 20.77 -1.74
CA GLN A 418 -10.96 21.86 -0.81
C GLN A 418 -11.08 21.37 0.64
N ARG A 419 -11.66 20.17 0.85
CA ARG A 419 -11.75 19.56 2.18
C ARG A 419 -10.38 19.22 2.76
N LEU A 420 -9.47 18.66 1.96
CA LEU A 420 -8.07 18.42 2.37
C LEU A 420 -7.32 19.73 2.64
N ALA A 421 -7.48 20.74 1.78
CA ALA A 421 -6.85 22.06 1.96
C ALA A 421 -7.29 22.77 3.24
N SER A 422 -8.52 22.54 3.71
CA SER A 422 -9.05 23.08 4.97
C SER A 422 -8.43 22.49 6.25
N LYS A 423 -7.51 21.52 6.13
CA LYS A 423 -6.90 20.80 7.24
C LYS A 423 -5.43 21.13 7.40
N ALA A 424 -4.97 21.19 8.64
CA ALA A 424 -3.56 21.19 9.00
C ALA A 424 -3.06 19.74 9.20
N ILE A 425 -1.74 19.59 9.31
CA ILE A 425 -1.07 18.37 9.73
C ILE A 425 -0.53 18.62 11.15
N ASP A 426 -1.35 18.30 12.15
CA ASP A 426 -1.07 18.49 13.58
C ASP A 426 -1.25 17.22 14.44
N ASP A 427 -1.78 16.14 13.87
CA ASP A 427 -1.81 14.79 14.46
C ASP A 427 -1.33 13.71 13.46
N TYR A 428 -0.91 12.56 13.98
CA TYR A 428 -0.41 11.46 13.14
C TYR A 428 -1.46 10.90 12.18
N TYR A 429 -2.63 10.48 12.67
CA TYR A 429 -3.61 9.74 11.90
C TYR A 429 -4.21 10.61 10.79
N SER A 430 -4.88 11.72 11.15
CA SER A 430 -5.50 12.58 10.14
C SER A 430 -4.46 13.37 9.34
N GLY A 431 -3.37 13.82 9.98
CA GLY A 431 -2.33 14.60 9.30
C GLY A 431 -1.55 13.81 8.24
N SER A 432 -1.19 12.54 8.49
CA SER A 432 -0.55 11.69 7.47
C SER A 432 -1.42 11.57 6.23
N TRP A 433 -2.73 11.37 6.41
CA TRP A 433 -3.65 11.20 5.30
C TRP A 433 -4.07 12.51 4.61
N VAL A 434 -3.94 13.67 5.27
CA VAL A 434 -3.96 14.96 4.55
C VAL A 434 -2.81 15.01 3.54
N ALA A 435 -1.58 14.62 3.91
CA ALA A 435 -0.45 14.60 2.98
C ALA A 435 -0.62 13.54 1.87
N ILE A 436 -0.92 12.29 2.23
CA ILE A 436 -1.06 11.17 1.28
C ILE A 436 -2.20 11.44 0.28
N SER A 437 -3.34 11.92 0.75
CA SER A 437 -4.45 12.24 -0.15
C SER A 437 -4.18 13.50 -0.98
N THR A 438 -3.43 14.50 -0.50
CA THR A 438 -3.00 15.62 -1.35
C THR A 438 -2.14 15.14 -2.53
N ILE A 439 -1.12 14.30 -2.31
CA ILE A 439 -0.29 13.77 -3.43
C ILE A 439 -1.06 12.84 -4.38
N THR A 440 -2.15 12.26 -3.89
CA THR A 440 -3.03 11.42 -4.70
C THR A 440 -3.95 12.27 -5.58
N LEU A 441 -4.66 13.24 -5.00
CA LEU A 441 -5.66 14.04 -5.73
C LEU A 441 -5.04 15.14 -6.60
N ASN A 442 -3.82 15.62 -6.33
CA ASN A 442 -3.16 16.66 -7.14
C ASN A 442 -2.34 16.10 -8.34
N GLY A 443 -2.39 14.78 -8.55
CA GLY A 443 -1.65 14.08 -9.60
C GLY A 443 -0.15 13.94 -9.39
N ASP A 444 0.40 14.17 -8.19
CA ASP A 444 1.81 13.87 -7.89
C ASP A 444 2.10 12.39 -8.15
N LEU A 445 1.22 11.48 -7.72
CA LEU A 445 1.35 10.05 -8.02
C LEU A 445 1.26 9.72 -9.52
N SER A 446 0.41 10.39 -10.30
CA SER A 446 0.37 10.21 -11.77
C SER A 446 1.63 10.70 -12.48
N ARG A 447 2.37 11.65 -11.87
CA ARG A 447 3.66 12.15 -12.39
C ARG A 447 4.84 11.28 -11.97
N ALA A 448 4.66 10.45 -10.95
CA ALA A 448 5.68 9.52 -10.44
C ALA A 448 5.74 8.19 -11.21
N ALA A 449 4.73 7.90 -12.05
CA ALA A 449 4.65 6.74 -12.95
C ALA A 449 5.55 6.89 -14.18
#